data_AF-A0A519VQ07-F1
#
_entry.id   AF-A0A519VQ07-F1
#
_cell.length_a   1.000
_cell.length_b   1.000
_cell.length_c   1.000
_cell.angle_alpha   90.00
_cell.angle_beta   90.00
_cell.angle_gamma   90.00
#
_symmetry.space_group_name_H-M   'P 1'
#
loop_
_entity.id
_entity.type
_entity.pdbx_description
1 polymer ?
#
loop_
_entity_poly.entity_id
_entity_poly.type
_entity_poly.pdbx_seq_one_letter_code
_entity_poly.pdbx_strand_id
1 'polypeptide(L)'
;KEVLTFGSNYLLFELSYINAPQNLFDIIKMMQDAGYKPVLAHPERYPYYYGSLENYSQIKETGCLLQMNSIALTGYYGSGAKKVAEEMAENHLVDFIGSDMHHLKHAAALEESLTTPIMQRLLSQHQLNNVLI
;
A
#
# COMPACT_ATOMS: atom_id res chain seq x y z
N LYS A 1 -6.97 18.56 15.92
CA LYS A 1 -8.21 17.82 15.58
C LYS A 1 -7.84 16.35 15.63
N GLU A 2 -8.59 15.53 16.37
CA GLU A 2 -8.40 14.08 16.35
C GLU A 2 -8.95 13.50 15.06
N VAL A 3 -8.26 12.52 14.48
CA VAL A 3 -8.65 11.79 13.27
C VAL A 3 -8.92 10.33 13.62
N LEU A 4 -9.74 9.66 12.82
CA LEU A 4 -10.02 8.24 13.01
C LEU A 4 -8.82 7.40 12.59
N THR A 5 -8.42 6.46 13.45
CA THR A 5 -7.34 5.51 13.21
C THR A 5 -7.85 4.07 13.25
N PHE A 6 -7.01 3.13 12.81
CA PHE A 6 -7.25 1.70 12.94
C PHE A 6 -6.15 1.02 13.75
N GLY A 7 -6.49 -0.12 14.37
CA GLY A 7 -5.57 -0.91 15.18
C GLY A 7 -4.87 -0.06 16.25
N SER A 8 -3.53 -0.08 16.23
CA SER A 8 -2.67 0.57 17.22
C SER A 8 -2.23 1.97 16.78
N ASN A 9 -3.19 2.87 16.54
CA ASN A 9 -3.02 4.24 16.04
C ASN A 9 -2.43 4.35 14.62
N TYR A 10 -2.77 3.40 13.75
CA TYR A 10 -2.45 3.52 12.33
C TYR A 10 -3.36 4.52 11.65
N LEU A 11 -2.76 5.48 10.95
CA LEU A 11 -3.47 6.50 10.18
C LEU A 11 -3.30 6.21 8.69
N LEU A 12 -4.36 5.71 8.06
CA LEU A 12 -4.40 5.48 6.62
C LEU A 12 -4.58 6.81 5.90
N PHE A 13 -3.73 7.09 4.91
CA PHE A 13 -3.84 8.29 4.07
C PHE A 13 -3.49 7.97 2.61
N GLU A 14 -4.01 8.76 1.68
CA GLU A 14 -3.78 8.61 0.25
C GLU A 14 -3.20 9.89 -0.36
N LEU A 15 -2.64 9.77 -1.57
CA LEU A 15 -2.09 10.88 -2.35
C LEU A 15 -2.91 11.10 -3.62
N SER A 16 -2.74 12.27 -4.24
CA SER A 16 -3.26 12.51 -5.58
C SER A 16 -2.64 11.53 -6.57
N TYR A 17 -3.45 10.99 -7.49
CA TYR A 17 -2.98 10.14 -8.58
C TYR A 17 -2.16 10.89 -9.64
N ILE A 18 -2.25 12.22 -9.69
CA ILE A 18 -1.63 13.04 -10.73
C ILE A 18 -0.20 13.40 -10.37
N ASN A 19 0.03 13.92 -9.17
CA ASN A 19 1.33 14.39 -8.72
C ASN A 19 1.57 14.04 -7.25
N ALA A 20 2.81 13.66 -6.93
CA ALA A 20 3.27 13.56 -5.55
C ALA A 20 3.24 14.95 -4.88
N PRO A 21 2.78 15.07 -3.62
CA PRO A 21 2.90 16.33 -2.89
C PRO A 21 4.37 16.61 -2.57
N GLN A 22 4.82 17.83 -2.83
CA GLN A 22 6.21 18.25 -2.58
C GLN A 22 6.60 18.14 -1.10
N ASN A 23 5.63 18.26 -0.20
CA ASN A 23 5.80 18.21 1.25
C ASN A 23 5.39 16.86 1.87
N LEU A 24 5.42 15.76 1.10
CA LEU A 24 5.03 14.43 1.59
C LEU A 24 5.74 14.06 2.90
N PHE A 25 7.06 14.25 2.97
CA PHE A 25 7.85 13.88 4.14
C PHE A 25 7.53 14.75 5.35
N ASP A 26 7.23 16.04 5.17
CA ASP A 26 6.78 16.92 6.24
C ASP A 26 5.41 16.49 6.78
N ILE A 27 4.51 16.06 5.90
CA ILE A 27 3.19 15.54 6.29
C ILE A 27 3.33 14.25 7.10
N ILE A 28 4.17 13.31 6.65
CA ILE A 28 4.45 12.07 7.38
C ILE A 28 5.02 12.39 8.77
N LYS A 29 5.99 13.31 8.85
CA LYS A 29 6.59 13.74 10.10
C LYS A 29 5.55 14.36 11.04
N MET A 30 4.66 15.21 10.52
CA MET A 30 3.57 15.81 11.30
C MET A 30 2.63 14.76 11.88
N MET A 31 2.30 13.71 11.11
CA MET A 31 1.47 12.59 11.61
C MET A 31 2.17 11.86 12.75
N GLN A 32 3.47 11.60 12.62
CA GLN A 32 4.27 10.93 13.64
C GLN A 32 4.41 11.77 14.92
N ASP A 33 4.68 13.07 14.79
CA ASP A 33 4.79 14.00 15.92
C ASP A 33 3.45 14.14 16.67
N ALA A 34 2.33 13.92 15.98
CA ALA A 34 1.00 13.83 16.58
C ALA A 34 0.69 12.45 17.21
N GLY A 35 1.64 11.50 17.19
CA GLY A 35 1.51 10.17 17.80
C GLY A 35 0.87 9.11 16.90
N TYR A 36 0.68 9.37 15.62
CA TYR A 36 0.13 8.42 14.66
C TYR A 36 1.21 7.58 13.98
N LYS A 37 0.83 6.39 13.51
CA LYS A 37 1.64 5.53 12.65
C LYS A 37 1.13 5.66 11.21
N PRO A 38 1.78 6.46 10.35
CA PRO A 38 1.28 6.72 9.01
C PRO A 38 1.33 5.45 8.15
N VAL A 39 0.25 5.20 7.41
CA VAL A 39 0.12 4.11 6.44
C VAL A 39 -0.31 4.71 5.11
N LEU A 40 0.57 4.65 4.11
CA LEU A 40 0.28 5.11 2.76
C LEU A 40 -0.56 4.07 2.03
N ALA A 41 -1.78 4.45 1.65
CA ALA A 41 -2.70 3.62 0.90
C ALA A 41 -2.24 3.47 -0.56
N HIS A 42 -2.31 2.23 -1.04
CA HIS A 42 -2.17 1.77 -2.42
C HIS A 42 -1.13 2.54 -3.26
N PRO A 43 0.14 2.61 -2.81
CA PRO A 43 1.16 3.37 -3.53
C PRO A 43 1.51 2.78 -4.90
N GLU A 44 1.20 1.50 -5.13
CA GLU A 44 1.32 0.85 -6.44
C GLU A 44 0.44 1.46 -7.53
N ARG A 45 -0.54 2.30 -7.15
CA ARG A 45 -1.45 2.95 -8.10
C ARG A 45 -0.98 4.34 -8.55
N TYR A 46 0.15 4.84 -8.04
CA TYR A 46 0.66 6.18 -8.37
C TYR A 46 1.64 6.14 -9.56
N PRO A 47 1.23 6.54 -10.78
CA PRO A 47 2.06 6.35 -11.98
C PRO A 47 3.39 7.11 -11.93
N TYR A 48 3.45 8.22 -11.21
CA TYR A 48 4.66 9.02 -11.03
C TYR A 48 5.74 8.32 -10.18
N TYR A 49 5.40 7.22 -9.48
CA TYR A 49 6.38 6.39 -8.79
C TYR A 49 6.77 5.11 -9.57
N TYR A 50 6.20 4.89 -10.76
CA TYR A 50 6.51 3.70 -11.55
C TYR A 50 7.98 3.72 -12.00
N GLY A 51 8.63 2.55 -11.94
CA GLY A 51 10.03 2.38 -12.37
C GLY A 51 11.08 2.91 -11.39
N SER A 52 10.69 3.42 -10.22
CA SER A 52 11.61 3.81 -9.16
C SER A 52 11.21 3.17 -7.85
N LEU A 53 11.80 2.00 -7.56
CA LEU A 53 11.64 1.32 -6.29
C LEU A 53 12.13 2.19 -5.12
N GLU A 54 13.13 3.05 -5.38
CA GLU A 54 13.74 3.96 -4.42
C GLU A 54 12.73 4.89 -3.76
N ASN A 55 11.71 5.36 -4.49
CA ASN A 55 10.66 6.22 -3.92
C ASN A 55 9.93 5.54 -2.75
N TYR A 56 9.59 4.26 -2.90
CA TYR A 56 8.89 3.50 -1.86
C TYR A 56 9.82 3.21 -0.68
N SER A 57 11.09 2.89 -0.94
CA SER A 57 12.10 2.69 0.09
C SER A 57 12.32 3.97 0.91
N GLN A 58 12.46 5.13 0.27
CA GLN A 58 12.59 6.42 0.95
C GLN A 58 11.38 6.74 1.83
N ILE A 59 10.16 6.44 1.36
CA ILE A 59 8.96 6.58 2.18
C ILE A 59 9.02 5.65 3.40
N LYS A 60 9.42 4.39 3.24
CA LYS A 60 9.57 3.44 4.36
C LYS A 60 10.66 3.85 5.35
N GLU A 61 11.77 4.40 4.87
CA GLU A 61 12.88 4.87 5.72
C GLU A 61 12.45 5.96 6.69
N THR A 62 11.39 6.73 6.37
CA THR A 62 10.81 7.69 7.31
C THR A 62 10.01 7.05 8.44
N GLY A 63 9.77 5.72 8.39
CA GLY A 63 8.89 4.99 9.29
C GLY A 63 7.42 4.98 8.84
N CYS A 64 7.13 5.42 7.61
CA CYS A 64 5.81 5.27 7.00
C CYS A 64 5.61 3.84 6.48
N LEU A 65 4.44 3.26 6.74
CA LEU A 65 4.10 1.91 6.31
C LEU A 65 3.37 1.94 4.98
N LEU A 66 3.50 0.90 4.17
CA LEU A 66 2.88 0.81 2.85
C LEU A 66 1.78 -0.25 2.82
N GLN A 67 0.57 0.14 2.42
CA GLN A 67 -0.54 -0.77 2.20
C GLN A 67 -0.77 -0.97 0.71
N MET A 68 -0.61 -2.20 0.22
CA MET A 68 -0.85 -2.54 -1.19
C MET A 68 -2.29 -3.05 -1.38
N ASN A 69 -2.96 -2.68 -2.47
CA ASN A 69 -4.22 -3.31 -2.84
C ASN A 69 -3.95 -4.67 -3.48
N SER A 70 -4.46 -5.72 -2.86
CA SER A 70 -4.37 -7.11 -3.32
C SER A 70 -4.75 -7.28 -4.79
N ILE A 71 -5.82 -6.62 -5.23
CA ILE A 71 -6.34 -6.71 -6.60
C ILE A 71 -5.40 -6.10 -7.66
N ALA A 72 -4.37 -5.34 -7.26
CA ALA A 72 -3.33 -4.91 -8.20
C ALA A 72 -2.58 -6.10 -8.82
N LEU A 73 -2.41 -7.21 -8.07
CA LEU A 73 -1.73 -8.42 -8.53
C LEU A 73 -2.47 -9.14 -9.66
N THR A 74 -3.78 -8.94 -9.81
CA THR A 74 -4.55 -9.50 -10.94
C THR A 74 -4.42 -8.66 -12.21
N GLY A 75 -3.85 -7.44 -12.12
CA GLY A 75 -3.82 -6.49 -13.22
C GLY A 75 -5.07 -5.61 -13.32
N TYR A 76 -5.93 -5.61 -12.30
CA TYR A 76 -7.17 -4.84 -12.28
C TYR A 76 -6.97 -3.34 -12.58
N TYR A 77 -5.87 -2.74 -12.08
CA TYR A 77 -5.51 -1.33 -12.30
C TYR A 77 -4.59 -1.10 -13.50
N GLY A 78 -4.34 -2.13 -14.33
CA GLY A 78 -3.44 -2.09 -15.47
C GLY A 78 -2.05 -2.67 -15.18
N SER A 79 -1.26 -2.86 -16.25
CA SER A 79 0.04 -3.55 -16.19
C SER A 79 1.09 -2.82 -15.37
N GLY A 80 1.08 -1.48 -15.36
CA GLY A 80 2.01 -0.69 -14.57
C GLY A 80 1.82 -0.90 -13.07
N ALA A 81 0.58 -0.79 -12.59
CA ALA A 81 0.24 -1.02 -11.19
C ALA A 81 0.52 -2.46 -10.75
N LYS A 82 0.21 -3.44 -11.62
CA LYS A 82 0.57 -4.83 -11.37
C LYS A 82 2.08 -4.98 -11.17
N LYS A 83 2.88 -4.49 -12.13
CA LYS A 83 4.34 -4.61 -12.07
C LYS A 83 4.90 -4.01 -10.77
N VAL A 84 4.41 -2.84 -10.37
CA VAL A 84 4.83 -2.20 -9.11
C VAL A 84 4.40 -3.01 -7.89
N ALA A 85 3.18 -3.54 -7.86
CA ALA A 85 2.70 -4.41 -6.78
C ALA A 85 3.60 -5.65 -6.62
N GLU A 86 3.99 -6.27 -7.75
CA GLU A 86 4.90 -7.41 -7.78
C GLU A 86 6.31 -7.01 -7.27
N GLU A 87 6.86 -5.90 -7.77
CA GLU A 87 8.17 -5.37 -7.35
C GLU A 87 8.20 -5.03 -5.85
N MET A 88 7.16 -4.36 -5.34
CA MET A 88 7.04 -4.02 -3.92
C MET A 88 6.99 -5.28 -3.05
N ALA A 89 6.22 -6.29 -3.47
CA ALA A 89 6.11 -7.56 -2.76
C ALA A 89 7.45 -8.32 -2.74
N GLU A 90 8.16 -8.34 -3.87
CA GLU A 90 9.46 -9.01 -4.00
C GLU A 90 10.58 -8.36 -3.20
N ASN A 91 10.50 -7.04 -3.03
CA ASN A 91 11.50 -6.26 -2.31
C ASN A 91 11.10 -5.97 -0.86
N HIS A 92 10.16 -6.75 -0.29
CA HIS A 92 9.83 -6.66 1.14
C HIS A 92 9.31 -5.27 1.56
N LEU A 93 8.66 -4.55 0.65
CA LEU A 93 8.18 -3.18 0.90
C LEU A 93 6.74 -3.13 1.42
N VAL A 94 5.95 -4.19 1.26
CA VAL A 94 4.54 -4.24 1.66
C VAL A 94 4.40 -4.54 3.15
N ASP A 95 3.76 -3.63 3.91
CA ASP A 95 3.48 -3.81 5.34
C ASP A 95 2.03 -4.26 5.60
N PHE A 96 1.11 -3.85 4.72
CA PHE A 96 -0.30 -4.20 4.81
C PHE A 96 -0.86 -4.59 3.44
N ILE A 97 -1.90 -5.41 3.44
CA ILE A 97 -2.70 -5.67 2.24
C ILE A 97 -4.14 -5.24 2.48
N GLY A 98 -4.76 -4.62 1.48
CA GLY A 98 -6.15 -4.18 1.50
C GLY A 98 -6.91 -4.65 0.26
N SER A 99 -8.24 -4.64 0.33
CA SER A 99 -9.11 -4.92 -0.81
C SER A 99 -9.51 -3.67 -1.59
N ASP A 100 -9.60 -2.52 -0.91
CA ASP A 100 -10.13 -1.26 -1.46
C ASP A 100 -11.46 -1.46 -2.21
N MET A 101 -12.31 -2.32 -1.64
CA MET A 101 -13.52 -2.82 -2.27
C MET A 101 -14.63 -1.76 -2.27
N HIS A 102 -15.16 -1.46 -3.46
CA HIS A 102 -16.24 -0.49 -3.64
C HIS A 102 -17.48 -1.10 -4.34
N HIS A 103 -17.34 -2.28 -4.95
CA HIS A 103 -18.42 -2.99 -5.64
C HIS A 103 -18.08 -4.47 -5.88
N LEU A 104 -19.07 -5.28 -6.27
CA LEU A 104 -18.92 -6.75 -6.43
C LEU A 104 -17.82 -7.19 -7.40
N LYS A 105 -17.49 -6.40 -8.42
CA LYS A 105 -16.35 -6.74 -9.31
C LYS A 105 -15.00 -6.70 -8.58
N HIS A 106 -14.85 -5.88 -7.54
CA HIS A 106 -13.64 -5.90 -6.69
C HIS A 106 -13.62 -7.17 -5.83
N ALA A 107 -14.78 -7.70 -5.42
CA ALA A 107 -14.83 -8.99 -4.70
C ALA A 107 -14.34 -10.15 -5.56
N ALA A 108 -14.78 -10.24 -6.82
CA ALA A 108 -14.28 -11.25 -7.74
C ALA A 108 -12.76 -11.12 -7.99
N ALA A 109 -12.26 -9.89 -8.17
CA ALA A 109 -10.83 -9.65 -8.32
C ALA A 109 -10.03 -9.95 -7.04
N LEU A 110 -10.63 -9.74 -5.87
CA LEU A 110 -10.03 -10.11 -4.58
C LEU A 110 -9.88 -11.63 -4.49
N GLU A 111 -10.92 -12.40 -4.80
CA GLU A 111 -10.86 -13.87 -4.84
C GLU A 111 -9.77 -14.36 -5.79
N GLU A 112 -9.68 -13.76 -6.98
CA GLU A 112 -8.61 -14.06 -7.94
C GLU A 112 -7.22 -13.74 -7.36
N SER A 113 -7.07 -12.56 -6.73
CA SER A 113 -5.79 -12.10 -6.16
C SER A 113 -5.24 -13.07 -5.12
N LEU A 114 -6.12 -13.72 -4.33
CA LEU A 114 -5.74 -14.71 -3.33
C LEU A 114 -5.04 -15.92 -3.95
N THR A 115 -5.30 -16.24 -5.22
CA THR A 115 -4.69 -17.38 -5.91
C THR A 115 -3.35 -17.05 -6.57
N THR A 116 -2.95 -15.78 -6.61
CA THR A 116 -1.70 -15.38 -7.27
C THR A 116 -0.48 -15.91 -6.51
N PRO A 117 0.59 -16.37 -7.19
CA PRO A 117 1.80 -16.89 -6.52
C PRO A 117 2.43 -15.88 -5.55
N ILE A 118 2.38 -14.60 -5.91
CA ILE A 118 2.92 -13.51 -5.10
C ILE A 118 2.12 -13.31 -3.83
N MET A 119 0.78 -13.35 -3.90
CA MET A 119 -0.06 -13.30 -2.71
C MET A 119 0.20 -14.49 -1.78
N GLN A 120 0.26 -15.72 -2.32
CA GLN A 120 0.57 -16.91 -1.54
C GLN A 120 1.94 -16.82 -0.85
N ARG A 121 2.93 -16.23 -1.53
CA ARG A 121 4.25 -15.95 -0.94
C ARG A 121 4.15 -14.91 0.19
N LEU A 122 3.48 -13.77 -0.04
CA LEU A 122 3.30 -12.73 0.99
C LEU A 122 2.61 -13.27 2.25
N LEU A 123 1.56 -14.09 2.08
CA LEU A 123 0.82 -14.69 3.19
C LEU A 123 1.66 -15.70 4.00
N SER A 124 2.63 -16.36 3.39
CA SER A 124 3.49 -17.34 4.08
C SER A 124 4.71 -16.72 4.80
N GLN A 125 5.15 -15.53 4.37
CA GLN A 125 6.37 -14.88 4.89
C GLN A 125 6.22 -14.20 6.25
N HIS A 126 5.02 -14.16 6.86
CA HIS A 126 4.74 -13.49 8.14
C HIS A 126 5.21 -12.02 8.21
N GLN A 127 5.26 -11.36 7.04
CA GLN A 127 5.77 -10.00 6.91
C GLN A 127 4.69 -8.93 7.10
N LEU A 128 3.42 -9.31 6.95
CA LEU A 128 2.29 -8.39 6.98
C LEU A 128 1.86 -8.08 8.41
N ASN A 129 1.52 -6.82 8.66
CA ASN A 129 0.94 -6.34 9.91
C ASN A 129 -0.58 -6.62 10.02
N ASN A 130 -1.17 -7.24 9.00
CA ASN A 130 -2.55 -7.70 9.00
C ASN A 130 -2.70 -9.04 8.27
N VAL A 131 -3.76 -9.76 8.64
CA VAL A 131 -4.23 -10.93 7.88
C VAL A 131 -5.34 -10.46 6.95
N LEU A 132 -5.25 -10.86 5.67
CA LEU A 132 -6.34 -10.67 4.72
C LEU A 132 -7.31 -11.84 4.91
N ILE A 133 -8.29 -11.65 5.80
CA ILE A 133 -9.30 -12.61 6.30
C ILE A 133 -8.81 -13.48 7.47
#